data_AF-A0A952J125-F1
#
_entry.id   AF-A0A952J125-F1
#
_cell.length_a   1.000
_cell.length_b   1.000
_cell.length_c   1.000
_cell.angle_alpha   90.00
_cell.angle_beta   90.00
_cell.angle_gamma   90.00
#
_symmetry.space_group_name_H-M   'P 1'
#
loop_
_entity.id
_entity.type
_entity.pdbx_description
1 polymer ?
#
loop_
_entity_poly.entity_id
_entity_poly.type
_entity_poly.pdbx_seq_one_letter_code
_entity_poly.pdbx_strand_id
1 'polypeptide(L)'
;YEGASATLEVGEYSASDLAAKGLTDNSISSVKVPKGYRAVGYENDFSRGGRVTLDESNECLTSRRADNAISSVIVELSGAKPMESATTAMSVADRRRLTQGIACVSEYVEQKLCISNAWPIITKNCQLDNVPLMSDGYLEKHVKAGNCVAAKWDILSSRIADPATR
;
A
#
# COMPACT_ATOMS: atom_id res chain seq x y z
N TYR A 1 30.78 -1.09 12.12
CA TYR A 1 30.03 -1.81 13.18
C TYR A 1 31.04 -2.62 13.97
N GLU A 2 31.59 -2.08 15.06
CA GLU A 2 32.39 -2.85 16.01
C GLU A 2 31.56 -3.00 17.28
N GLY A 3 30.96 -4.18 17.48
CA GLY A 3 30.01 -4.43 18.57
C GLY A 3 29.21 -5.70 18.34
N ALA A 4 28.50 -6.16 19.37
CA ALA A 4 27.62 -7.32 19.27
C ALA A 4 26.48 -7.03 18.28
N SER A 5 26.25 -7.97 17.35
CA SER A 5 25.15 -7.90 16.40
C SER A 5 24.37 -9.20 16.46
N ALA A 6 23.05 -9.09 16.46
CA ALA A 6 22.18 -10.25 16.38
C ALA A 6 21.14 -10.05 15.28
N THR A 7 20.86 -11.11 14.55
CA THR A 7 19.74 -11.16 13.61
C THR A 7 18.49 -11.57 14.37
N LEU A 8 17.49 -10.70 14.34
CA LEU A 8 16.18 -10.93 14.91
C LEU A 8 15.21 -11.28 13.79
N GLU A 9 14.38 -12.29 14.00
CA GLU A 9 13.30 -12.65 13.09
C GLU A 9 12.04 -11.86 13.45
N VAL A 10 10.93 -12.09 12.73
CA VAL A 10 9.65 -11.46 13.08
C VAL A 10 9.17 -12.02 14.42
N GLY A 11 8.94 -11.14 15.38
CA GLY A 11 8.57 -11.52 16.75
C GLY A 11 8.79 -10.38 17.75
N GLU A 12 8.42 -10.65 18.99
CA GLU A 12 8.59 -9.74 20.12
C GLU A 12 9.81 -10.20 20.93
N TYR A 13 10.75 -9.29 21.19
CA TYR A 13 11.96 -9.57 21.95
C TYR A 13 12.07 -8.61 23.14
N SER A 14 12.01 -9.19 24.35
CA SER A 14 12.24 -8.46 25.60
C SER A 14 13.74 -8.17 25.80
N ALA A 15 14.09 -7.35 26.80
CA ALA A 15 15.48 -7.14 27.20
C ALA A 15 16.22 -8.46 27.48
N SER A 16 15.52 -9.44 28.05
CA SER A 16 16.07 -10.76 28.36
C SER A 16 16.32 -11.60 27.10
N ASP A 17 15.42 -11.53 26.12
CA ASP A 17 15.58 -12.23 24.84
C ASP A 17 16.73 -11.62 24.01
N LEU A 18 16.84 -10.29 24.02
CA LEU A 18 17.94 -9.56 23.39
C LEU A 18 19.27 -9.93 24.04
N ALA A 19 19.33 -9.95 25.37
CA ALA A 19 20.52 -10.37 26.12
C ALA A 19 20.91 -11.83 25.79
N ALA A 20 19.93 -12.73 25.66
CA ALA A 20 20.17 -14.12 25.26
C ALA A 20 20.72 -14.24 23.82
N LYS A 21 20.42 -13.28 22.96
CA LYS A 21 20.97 -13.15 21.59
C LYS A 21 22.31 -12.40 21.55
N GLY A 22 22.82 -11.95 22.70
CA GLY A 22 24.07 -11.21 22.82
C GLY A 22 23.93 -9.70 22.58
N LEU A 23 22.70 -9.17 22.51
CA LEU A 23 22.44 -7.73 22.46
C LEU A 23 22.23 -7.22 23.89
N THR A 24 23.16 -6.40 24.38
CA THR A 24 23.03 -5.78 25.70
C THR A 24 21.96 -4.68 25.66
N ASP A 25 21.17 -4.62 26.73
CA ASP A 25 20.26 -3.53 27.03
C ASP A 25 20.94 -2.16 26.88
N ASN A 26 20.23 -1.16 26.35
CA ASN A 26 20.73 0.21 26.22
C ASN A 26 22.07 0.33 25.46
N SER A 27 22.36 -0.60 24.55
CA SER A 27 23.61 -0.61 23.77
C SER A 27 23.40 -0.56 22.25
N ILE A 28 22.14 -0.38 21.82
CA ILE A 28 21.79 -0.34 20.40
C ILE A 28 21.99 1.10 19.89
N SER A 29 23.03 1.29 19.07
CA SER A 29 23.35 2.59 18.44
C SER A 29 23.06 2.61 16.93
N SER A 30 22.88 1.44 16.32
CA SER A 30 22.63 1.26 14.88
C SER A 30 21.68 0.10 14.66
N VAL A 31 20.80 0.20 13.65
CA VAL A 31 19.88 -0.88 13.26
C VAL A 31 19.85 -1.00 11.76
N LYS A 32 19.99 -2.23 11.26
CA LYS A 32 19.85 -2.54 9.84
C LYS A 32 18.51 -3.22 9.60
N VAL A 33 17.51 -2.43 9.19
CA VAL A 33 16.20 -2.96 8.80
C VAL A 33 16.21 -3.20 7.29
N PRO A 34 16.10 -4.47 6.82
CA PRO A 34 15.88 -4.75 5.41
C PRO A 34 14.51 -4.24 4.98
N LYS A 35 14.38 -3.86 3.70
CA LYS A 35 13.11 -3.39 3.14
C LYS A 35 12.03 -4.45 3.30
N GLY A 36 10.84 -4.02 3.75
CA GLY A 36 9.70 -4.90 4.03
C GLY A 36 9.58 -5.33 5.50
N TYR A 37 10.50 -4.91 6.37
CA TYR A 37 10.46 -5.16 7.80
C TYR A 37 10.30 -3.86 8.58
N ARG A 38 9.78 -3.95 9.81
CA ARG A 38 9.75 -2.86 10.79
C ARG A 38 10.41 -3.33 12.06
N ALA A 39 11.28 -2.51 12.63
CA ALA A 39 11.69 -2.68 14.01
C ALA A 39 11.09 -1.53 14.84
N VAL A 40 10.40 -1.85 15.91
CA VAL A 40 9.91 -0.87 16.89
C VAL A 40 10.70 -1.07 18.16
N GLY A 41 11.58 -0.12 18.47
CA GLY A 41 12.33 -0.09 19.71
C GLY A 41 11.54 0.62 20.80
N TYR A 42 11.61 0.11 22.02
CA TYR A 42 11.01 0.70 23.21
C TYR A 42 12.10 1.01 24.23
N GLU A 43 11.96 2.16 24.90
CA GLU A 43 12.94 2.56 25.92
C GLU A 43 12.86 1.72 27.20
N ASN A 44 11.71 1.11 27.48
CA ASN A 44 11.48 0.22 28.62
C ASN A 44 10.68 -1.02 28.18
N ASP A 45 10.54 -2.01 29.07
CA ASP A 45 9.73 -3.21 28.84
C ASP A 45 8.31 -2.88 28.33
N PHE A 46 8.02 -3.42 27.14
CA PHE A 46 6.72 -3.48 26.45
C PHE A 46 5.73 -2.36 26.82
N SER A 47 5.89 -1.21 26.16
CA SER A 47 4.93 -0.08 26.14
C SER A 47 4.92 0.87 27.34
N ARG A 48 5.92 0.83 28.24
CA ARG A 48 6.08 1.82 29.32
C ARG A 48 7.21 2.82 29.07
N GLY A 49 7.16 3.60 27.99
CA GLY A 49 8.22 4.59 27.71
C GLY A 49 8.09 5.21 26.32
N GLY A 50 9.12 5.95 25.90
CA GLY A 50 9.20 6.37 24.51
C GLY A 50 9.42 5.17 23.59
N ARG A 51 8.92 5.33 22.36
CA ARG A 51 9.01 4.33 21.31
C ARG A 51 9.66 4.97 20.09
N VAL A 52 10.48 4.20 19.40
CA VAL A 52 11.12 4.58 18.14
C VAL A 52 10.73 3.58 17.08
N THR A 53 10.18 4.07 15.97
CA THR A 53 9.89 3.23 14.81
C THR A 53 11.04 3.35 13.83
N LEU A 54 11.56 2.20 13.42
CA LEU A 54 12.66 2.03 12.46
C LEU A 54 12.15 1.19 11.29
N ASP A 55 11.84 1.87 10.21
CA ASP A 55 11.35 1.28 8.95
C ASP A 55 12.46 1.13 7.88
N GLU A 56 13.64 1.68 8.15
CA GLU A 56 14.81 1.60 7.26
C GLU A 56 16.11 1.37 8.05
N SER A 57 17.20 1.10 7.32
CA SER A 57 18.52 0.93 7.92
C SER A 57 19.04 2.28 8.42
N ASN A 58 19.21 2.39 9.73
CA ASN A 58 19.74 3.57 10.40
C ASN A 58 21.13 3.26 10.96
N GLU A 59 22.14 3.87 10.36
CA GLU A 59 23.54 3.71 10.79
C GLU A 59 23.78 4.35 12.16
N CYS A 60 23.04 5.41 12.51
CA CYS A 60 23.09 6.04 13.82
C CYS A 60 21.67 6.35 14.32
N LEU A 61 21.39 5.98 15.57
CA LEU A 61 20.11 6.24 16.24
C LEU A 61 20.09 7.54 17.05
N THR A 62 21.21 8.26 17.13
CA THR A 62 21.34 9.54 17.85
C THR A 62 20.33 10.58 17.34
N SER A 63 20.12 10.66 16.02
CA SER A 63 19.13 11.56 15.41
C SER A 63 17.69 11.22 15.77
N ARG A 64 17.43 9.97 16.16
CA ARG A 64 16.11 9.49 16.58
C ARG A 64 15.93 9.47 18.10
N ARG A 65 16.90 10.01 18.86
CA ARG A 65 16.95 9.97 20.33
C ARG A 65 16.77 8.56 20.91
N ALA A 66 17.21 7.56 20.15
CA ALA A 66 17.09 6.14 20.51
C ALA A 66 18.46 5.46 20.65
N ASP A 67 19.52 6.25 20.66
CA ASP A 67 20.88 5.78 20.88
C ASP A 67 21.04 5.33 22.33
N ASN A 68 21.46 4.07 22.53
CA ASN A 68 21.71 3.51 23.85
C ASN A 68 20.51 3.61 24.81
N ALA A 69 19.30 3.59 24.24
CA ALA A 69 18.07 3.75 25.00
C ALA A 69 17.07 2.62 24.78
N ILE A 70 17.34 1.67 23.85
CA ILE A 70 16.39 0.62 23.49
C ILE A 70 16.58 -0.60 24.41
N SER A 71 15.52 -0.94 25.14
CA SER A 71 15.46 -2.07 26.06
C SER A 71 14.62 -3.23 25.52
N SER A 72 13.67 -2.97 24.61
CA SER A 72 12.86 -4.02 23.98
C SER A 72 12.62 -3.71 22.51
N VAL A 73 12.52 -4.75 21.69
CA VAL A 73 12.35 -4.62 20.24
C VAL A 73 11.23 -5.53 19.77
N ILE A 74 10.28 -4.94 19.04
CA ILE A 74 9.28 -5.70 18.29
C ILE A 74 9.67 -5.64 16.82
N VAL A 75 9.92 -6.80 16.24
CA VAL A 75 10.16 -6.92 14.80
C VAL A 75 8.87 -7.40 14.16
N GLU A 76 8.29 -6.56 13.34
CA GLU A 76 7.09 -6.89 12.59
C GLU A 76 7.42 -6.94 11.11
N LEU A 77 6.60 -7.69 10.36
CA LEU A 77 6.45 -7.39 8.96
C LEU A 77 5.86 -5.98 8.89
N SER A 78 6.68 -5.01 8.47
CA SER A 78 6.14 -3.74 8.01
C SER A 78 5.11 -4.13 6.96
N GLY A 79 3.83 -3.86 7.21
CA GLY A 79 2.78 -3.92 6.18
C GLY A 79 3.06 -3.03 4.97
N ALA A 80 4.23 -2.38 4.90
CA ALA A 80 4.92 -2.05 3.66
C ALA A 80 5.20 -3.35 2.87
N LYS A 81 4.13 -3.79 2.20
CA LYS A 81 4.14 -4.38 0.85
C LYS A 81 5.46 -4.03 0.13
N PRO A 82 6.12 -4.99 -0.56
CA PRO A 82 7.39 -4.77 -1.22
C PRO A 82 7.39 -3.43 -1.93
N MET A 83 8.51 -2.73 -1.78
CA MET A 83 8.82 -1.49 -2.46
C MET A 83 8.63 -1.72 -3.97
N GLU A 84 7.41 -1.49 -4.44
CA GLU A 84 7.02 -1.48 -5.83
C GLU A 84 7.39 -0.07 -6.30
N SER A 85 8.48 0.00 -7.05
CA SER A 85 8.84 1.14 -7.89
C SER A 85 7.60 1.75 -8.53
N ALA A 86 7.54 3.08 -8.50
CA ALA A 86 6.71 3.95 -9.31
C ALA A 86 5.89 3.28 -10.42
N THR A 87 4.63 2.96 -10.12
CA THR A 87 3.46 3.16 -10.99
C THR A 87 2.24 3.09 -10.06
N THR A 88 1.35 4.06 -10.16
CA THR A 88 0.13 4.26 -9.34
C THR A 88 -0.62 2.97 -8.99
N ALA A 89 -0.27 2.33 -7.87
CA ALA A 89 -1.01 1.18 -7.37
C ALA A 89 -2.26 1.67 -6.64
N MET A 90 -3.41 1.62 -7.32
CA MET A 90 -4.72 1.93 -6.72
C MET A 90 -4.95 1.15 -5.42
N SER A 91 -5.52 1.82 -4.41
CA SER A 91 -5.95 1.20 -3.16
C SER A 91 -6.87 -0.01 -3.44
N VAL A 92 -6.91 -1.00 -2.55
CA VAL A 92 -7.81 -2.16 -2.68
C VAL A 92 -9.28 -1.71 -2.83
N ALA A 93 -9.67 -0.66 -2.12
CA ALA A 93 -10.99 -0.05 -2.24
C ALA A 93 -11.25 0.52 -3.65
N ASP A 94 -10.27 1.22 -4.23
CA ASP A 94 -10.40 1.84 -5.55
C ASP A 94 -10.41 0.79 -6.66
N ARG A 95 -9.61 -0.29 -6.54
CA ARG A 95 -9.68 -1.44 -7.45
C ARG A 95 -11.04 -2.15 -7.40
N ARG A 96 -11.63 -2.27 -6.21
CA ARG A 96 -12.97 -2.85 -6.05
C ARG A 96 -14.04 -1.99 -6.73
N ARG A 97 -14.00 -0.67 -6.51
CA ARG A 97 -14.91 0.30 -7.15
C ARG A 97 -14.77 0.29 -8.67
N LEU A 98 -13.53 0.21 -9.17
CA LEU A 98 -13.25 0.12 -10.60
C LEU A 98 -13.84 -1.16 -11.21
N THR A 99 -13.60 -2.31 -10.58
CA THR A 99 -14.14 -3.60 -11.04
C THR A 99 -15.67 -3.59 -11.04
N GLN A 100 -16.28 -3.01 -10.01
CA GLN A 100 -17.74 -2.84 -9.92
C GLN A 100 -18.29 -1.90 -10.98
N GLY A 101 -17.65 -0.76 -11.22
CA GLY A 101 -18.03 0.21 -12.23
C GLY A 101 -17.94 -0.38 -13.65
N ILE A 102 -16.85 -1.09 -13.97
CA ILE A 102 -16.69 -1.78 -15.25
C ILE A 102 -17.78 -2.85 -15.43
N ALA A 103 -18.01 -3.71 -14.44
CA ALA A 103 -19.04 -4.75 -14.53
C ALA A 103 -20.45 -4.16 -14.68
N CYS A 104 -20.73 -3.04 -14.03
CA CYS A 104 -22.01 -2.36 -14.18
C CYS A 104 -22.19 -1.80 -15.61
N VAL A 105 -21.17 -1.13 -16.15
CA VAL A 105 -21.25 -0.59 -17.53
C VAL A 105 -21.30 -1.72 -18.56
N SER A 106 -20.64 -2.86 -18.33
CA SER A 106 -20.67 -3.98 -19.27
C SER A 106 -22.08 -4.51 -19.51
N GLU A 107 -22.93 -4.52 -18.50
CA GLU A 107 -24.33 -4.93 -18.64
C GLU A 107 -25.11 -3.99 -19.58
N TYR A 108 -24.90 -2.67 -19.47
CA TYR A 108 -25.48 -1.69 -20.40
C TYR A 108 -24.91 -1.81 -21.82
N VAL A 109 -23.64 -2.21 -21.95
CA VAL A 109 -23.00 -2.44 -23.25
C VAL A 109 -23.62 -3.65 -23.97
N GLU A 110 -23.85 -4.74 -23.25
CA GLU A 110 -24.50 -5.95 -23.78
C GLU A 110 -25.94 -5.67 -24.22
N GLN A 111 -26.65 -4.83 -23.47
CA GLN A 111 -28.02 -4.39 -23.80
C GLN A 111 -28.08 -3.32 -24.91
N LYS A 112 -26.93 -2.88 -25.46
CA LYS A 112 -26.81 -1.77 -26.42
C LYS A 112 -27.36 -0.44 -25.90
N LEU A 113 -27.37 -0.29 -24.58
CA LEU A 113 -27.82 0.91 -23.88
C LEU A 113 -26.67 1.84 -23.48
N CYS A 114 -25.40 1.47 -23.74
CA CYS A 114 -24.25 2.35 -23.54
C CYS A 114 -24.15 3.43 -24.63
N ILE A 115 -25.10 4.36 -24.65
CA ILE A 115 -25.25 5.45 -25.63
C ILE A 115 -25.36 6.80 -24.93
N SER A 116 -25.06 7.89 -25.65
CA SER A 116 -24.92 9.23 -25.05
C SER A 116 -26.16 9.76 -24.33
N ASN A 117 -27.36 9.33 -24.74
CA ASN A 117 -28.62 9.69 -24.08
C ASN A 117 -28.85 8.95 -22.75
N ALA A 118 -28.36 7.72 -22.62
CA ALA A 118 -28.46 6.90 -21.41
C ALA A 118 -27.27 7.10 -20.46
N TRP A 119 -26.17 7.69 -20.93
CA TRP A 119 -24.95 7.97 -20.15
C TRP A 119 -25.19 8.60 -18.77
N PRO A 120 -26.00 9.67 -18.59
CA PRO A 120 -26.24 10.24 -17.26
C PRO A 120 -27.01 9.33 -16.29
N ILE A 121 -27.71 8.32 -16.81
CA ILE A 121 -28.39 7.29 -16.00
C ILE A 121 -27.35 6.24 -15.59
N ILE A 122 -26.48 5.83 -16.52
CA ILE A 122 -25.42 4.86 -16.29
C ILE A 122 -24.43 5.37 -15.24
N THR A 123 -23.99 6.64 -15.33
CA THR A 123 -23.04 7.22 -14.37
C THR A 123 -23.58 7.18 -12.94
N LYS A 124 -24.86 7.51 -12.75
CA LYS A 124 -25.52 7.45 -11.44
C LYS A 124 -25.74 6.02 -10.94
N ASN A 125 -26.27 5.14 -11.79
CA ASN A 125 -26.57 3.76 -11.40
C ASN A 125 -25.29 2.96 -11.07
N CYS A 126 -24.24 3.18 -11.85
CA CYS A 126 -22.93 2.53 -11.65
C CYS A 126 -22.01 3.30 -10.70
N GLN A 127 -22.48 4.40 -10.10
CA GLN A 127 -21.71 5.27 -9.20
C GLN A 127 -20.34 5.67 -9.78
N LEU A 128 -20.26 5.95 -11.08
CA LEU A 128 -19.01 6.24 -11.78
C LEU A 128 -18.31 7.50 -11.24
N ASP A 129 -19.06 8.44 -10.66
CA ASP A 129 -18.52 9.61 -9.97
C ASP A 129 -17.57 9.23 -8.80
N ASN A 130 -17.79 8.07 -8.18
CA ASN A 130 -16.94 7.55 -7.10
C ASN A 130 -15.78 6.68 -7.62
N VAL A 131 -15.61 6.60 -8.95
CA VAL A 131 -14.57 5.82 -9.62
C VAL A 131 -13.65 6.79 -10.39
N PRO A 132 -12.54 7.26 -9.78
CA PRO A 132 -11.68 8.30 -10.36
C PRO A 132 -11.20 8.01 -11.79
N LEU A 133 -10.97 6.74 -12.10
CA LEU A 133 -10.51 6.30 -13.42
C LEU A 133 -11.62 6.20 -14.48
N MET A 134 -12.89 6.30 -14.10
CA MET A 134 -14.01 6.29 -15.04
C MET A 134 -14.67 7.67 -15.13
N SER A 135 -14.47 8.53 -14.11
CA SER A 135 -14.92 9.92 -14.09
C SER A 135 -13.93 10.90 -14.77
N ASP A 136 -12.83 10.42 -15.34
CA ASP A 136 -11.84 11.23 -16.06
C ASP A 136 -12.30 11.65 -17.48
N GLY A 137 -13.50 11.23 -17.90
CA GLY A 137 -14.09 11.58 -19.19
C GLY A 137 -13.61 10.73 -20.37
N TYR A 138 -12.67 9.81 -20.16
CA TYR A 138 -12.22 8.85 -21.20
C TYR A 138 -13.38 8.03 -21.75
N LEU A 139 -14.13 7.38 -20.85
CA LEU A 139 -15.25 6.53 -21.25
C LEU A 139 -16.38 7.34 -21.90
N GLU A 140 -16.68 8.53 -21.38
CA GLU A 140 -17.69 9.43 -21.98
C GLU A 140 -17.36 9.80 -23.43
N LYS A 141 -16.08 10.08 -23.74
CA LYS A 141 -15.64 10.35 -25.12
C LYS A 141 -15.92 9.16 -26.03
N HIS A 142 -15.67 7.94 -25.56
CA HIS A 142 -15.96 6.72 -26.32
C HIS A 142 -17.46 6.46 -26.47
N VAL A 143 -18.28 6.80 -25.47
CA VAL A 143 -19.74 6.71 -25.53
C VAL A 143 -20.29 7.68 -26.58
N LYS A 144 -19.85 8.95 -26.59
CA LYS A 144 -20.25 9.94 -27.61
C LYS A 144 -19.81 9.54 -29.01
N ALA A 145 -18.67 8.89 -29.15
CA ALA A 145 -18.16 8.37 -30.41
C ALA A 145 -18.83 7.04 -30.85
N GLY A 146 -19.80 6.50 -30.08
CA GLY A 146 -20.44 5.22 -30.39
C GLY A 146 -19.53 4.00 -30.26
N ASN A 147 -18.41 4.14 -29.55
CA ASN A 147 -17.43 3.08 -29.34
C ASN A 147 -17.74 2.21 -28.11
N CYS A 148 -18.70 2.59 -27.27
CA CYS A 148 -19.14 1.80 -26.12
C CYS A 148 -20.05 0.64 -26.56
N VAL A 149 -19.48 -0.35 -27.25
CA VAL A 149 -20.17 -1.52 -27.80
C VAL A 149 -19.42 -2.79 -27.43
N ALA A 150 -20.11 -3.93 -27.35
CA ALA A 150 -19.52 -5.21 -26.93
C ALA A 150 -18.25 -5.57 -27.72
N ALA A 151 -18.23 -5.30 -29.03
CA ALA A 151 -17.09 -5.55 -29.90
C ALA A 151 -15.81 -4.76 -29.55
N LYS A 152 -15.94 -3.63 -28.84
CA LYS A 152 -14.80 -2.78 -28.42
C LYS A 152 -14.64 -2.72 -26.90
N TRP A 153 -15.58 -3.30 -26.16
CA TRP A 153 -15.66 -3.19 -24.71
C TRP A 153 -14.48 -3.83 -24.01
N ASP A 154 -14.02 -4.99 -24.46
CA ASP A 154 -12.88 -5.70 -23.86
C ASP A 154 -11.58 -4.86 -23.90
N ILE A 155 -11.35 -4.18 -25.01
CA ILE A 155 -10.21 -3.27 -25.19
C ILE A 155 -10.39 -2.01 -24.33
N LEU A 156 -11.61 -1.45 -24.32
CA LEU A 156 -11.91 -0.25 -23.53
C LEU A 156 -11.80 -0.51 -22.02
N SER A 157 -12.36 -1.62 -21.53
CA SER A 157 -12.31 -2.00 -20.12
C SER A 157 -10.89 -2.28 -19.66
N SER A 158 -10.07 -2.92 -20.51
CA SER A 158 -8.64 -3.15 -20.25
C SER A 158 -7.86 -1.84 -20.11
N ARG A 159 -8.06 -0.87 -21.03
CA ARG A 159 -7.46 0.47 -20.93
C ARG A 159 -8.01 1.28 -19.76
N ILE A 160 -9.25 1.03 -19.36
CA ILE A 160 -9.82 1.66 -18.17
C ILE A 160 -9.15 1.10 -16.91
N ALA A 161 -8.92 -0.22 -16.86
CA ALA A 161 -8.26 -0.90 -15.75
C ALA A 161 -6.79 -0.53 -15.61
N ASP A 162 -6.12 -0.22 -16.72
CA ASP A 162 -4.71 0.18 -16.76
C ASP A 162 -4.55 1.57 -17.43
N PRO A 163 -4.48 2.66 -16.65
CA PRO A 163 -4.35 4.01 -17.20
C PRO A 163 -3.01 4.25 -17.92
N ALA A 164 -1.99 3.42 -17.69
CA ALA A 164 -0.70 3.52 -18.36
C ALA A 164 -0.76 3.13 -19.85
N THR A 165 -1.83 2.43 -20.26
CA THR A 165 -2.06 1.97 -21.65
C THR A 165 -3.17 2.73 -22.39
N ARG A 166 -3.70 3.81 -21.79
CA ARG A 166 -4.77 4.63 -22.38
C ARG A 166 -4.34 5.40 -23.62
#